data_AF-A0A382W3T6-F1
#
_entry.id   AF-A0A382W3T6-F1
#
_cell.length_a   1.000
_cell.length_b   1.000
_cell.length_c   1.000
_cell.angle_alpha   90.00
_cell.angle_beta   90.00
_cell.angle_gamma   90.00
#
_symmetry.space_group_name_H-M   'P 1'
#
loop_
_entity.id
_entity.type
_entity.pdbx_description
1 polymer ?
#
loop_
_entity_poly.entity_id
_entity_poly.type
_entity_poly.pdbx_seq_one_letter_code
_entity_poly.pdbx_strand_id
1 'polypeptide(L)'
;MSVLSDRWIKKMALEKEMIKPFVSEQKRHKVISYGLSSFGYDARVSNEFKIFTDVDSAVVDPKNFNNNSFVSRSGNECIIPPNSFALASTVEYFKIPKDILVICLGKSTYARCGIIVNVTPLEPGWEG
;
A
#
# COMPACT_ATOMS: atom_id res chain seq x y z
N MET A 1 -5.59 18.05 13.27
CA MET A 1 -4.52 17.03 13.15
C MET A 1 -3.43 17.58 12.25
N SER A 2 -2.16 17.41 12.62
CA SER A 2 -1.00 17.81 11.82
C SER A 2 -0.31 16.58 11.25
N VAL A 3 0.47 16.74 10.17
CA VAL A 3 1.35 15.68 9.68
C VAL A 3 2.45 15.41 10.71
N LEU A 4 2.70 14.13 11.00
CA LEU A 4 3.61 13.71 12.07
C LEU A 4 5.02 13.47 11.52
N SER A 5 6.04 13.81 12.31
CA SER A 5 7.44 13.70 11.91
C SER A 5 7.96 12.26 11.98
N ASP A 6 9.06 12.03 11.27
CA ASP A 6 9.88 10.82 11.34
C ASP A 6 10.17 10.33 12.76
N ARG A 7 10.52 11.24 13.69
CA ARG A 7 10.79 10.93 15.10
C ARG A 7 9.58 10.30 15.78
N TRP A 8 8.40 10.87 15.54
CA TRP A 8 7.16 10.34 16.11
C TRP A 8 6.81 8.99 15.48
N ILE A 9 6.87 8.88 14.15
CA ILE A 9 6.56 7.64 13.43
C ILE A 9 7.49 6.51 13.89
N LYS A 10 8.80 6.79 14.01
CA LYS A 10 9.80 5.85 14.50
C LYS A 10 9.51 5.40 15.92
N LYS A 11 9.17 6.33 16.82
CA LYS A 11 8.80 6.01 18.20
C LYS A 11 7.61 5.06 18.23
N MET A 12 6.55 5.35 17.48
CA MET A 12 5.33 4.53 17.46
C MET A 12 5.54 3.17 16.80
N ALA A 13 6.35 3.10 15.75
CA ALA A 13 6.71 1.82 15.14
C ALA A 13 7.49 0.91 16.10
N LEU A 14 8.43 1.47 16.89
CA LEU A 14 9.25 0.69 17.81
C LEU A 14 8.54 0.35 19.14
N GLU A 15 7.82 1.29 19.72
CA GLU A 15 7.19 1.13 21.05
C GLU A 15 5.80 0.51 20.99
N LYS A 16 5.07 0.70 19.88
CA LYS A 16 3.65 0.29 19.74
C LYS A 16 3.43 -0.67 18.57
N GLU A 17 4.49 -1.12 17.92
CA GLU A 17 4.42 -1.94 16.70
C GLU A 17 3.49 -1.35 15.63
N MET A 18 3.42 -0.02 15.52
CA MET A 18 2.53 0.65 14.56
C MET A 18 2.79 0.22 13.11
N ILE A 19 4.01 -0.18 12.78
CA ILE A 19 4.43 -0.65 11.46
C ILE A 19 5.33 -1.89 11.66
N LYS A 20 5.05 -3.00 10.98
CA LYS A 20 5.83 -4.24 11.09
C LYS A 20 5.86 -5.02 9.76
N PRO A 21 7.05 -5.31 9.18
CA PRO A 21 8.38 -4.92 9.62
C PRO A 21 8.68 -3.42 9.41
N PHE A 22 9.36 -2.78 10.36
CA PHE A 22 9.73 -1.37 10.30
C PHE A 22 11.18 -1.14 9.86
N VAL A 23 11.40 -0.21 8.93
CA VAL A 23 12.73 0.20 8.48
C VAL A 23 12.96 1.67 8.83
N SER A 24 13.85 1.91 9.80
CA SER A 24 14.05 3.22 10.42
C SER A 24 14.78 4.27 9.57
N GLU A 25 15.19 3.91 8.36
CA GLU A 25 15.90 4.75 7.41
C GLU A 25 15.41 4.46 5.99
N GLN A 26 15.63 5.40 5.08
CA GLN A 26 15.22 5.21 3.70
C GLN A 26 16.22 4.36 2.93
N LYS A 27 15.77 3.22 2.42
CA LYS A 27 16.55 2.36 1.51
C LYS A 27 16.33 2.81 0.07
N ARG A 28 17.41 3.05 -0.68
CA ARG A 28 17.35 3.61 -2.05
C ARG A 28 18.20 2.89 -3.11
N HIS A 29 19.06 1.95 -2.70
CA HIS A 29 20.05 1.39 -3.63
C HIS A 29 19.43 0.37 -4.59
N LYS A 30 19.43 0.68 -5.90
CA LYS A 30 18.93 -0.18 -7.00
C LYS A 30 17.45 -0.60 -6.90
N VAL A 31 16.65 0.11 -6.12
CA VAL A 31 15.22 -0.19 -5.91
C VAL A 31 14.41 1.09 -5.86
N ILE A 32 13.09 0.99 -6.05
CA ILE A 32 12.17 2.06 -5.65
C ILE A 32 12.24 2.19 -4.13
N SER A 33 12.48 3.40 -3.64
CA SER A 33 12.83 3.60 -2.24
C SER A 33 11.70 3.26 -1.28
N TYR A 34 12.06 2.74 -0.10
CA TYR A 34 11.13 2.38 0.99
C TYR A 34 11.71 2.70 2.37
N GLY A 35 10.86 2.64 3.41
CA GLY A 35 11.22 2.92 4.79
C GLY A 35 10.85 4.34 5.27
N LEU A 36 11.37 4.72 6.44
CA LEU A 36 11.05 6.00 7.08
C LEU A 36 11.53 7.20 6.24
N SER A 37 10.63 8.16 6.05
CA SER A 37 10.87 9.47 5.45
C SER A 37 10.57 10.58 6.46
N SER A 38 10.91 11.83 6.16
CA SER A 38 10.83 12.96 7.10
C SER A 38 9.45 13.18 7.73
N PHE A 39 8.37 12.91 6.98
CA PHE A 39 6.98 13.11 7.39
C PHE A 39 6.06 11.99 6.92
N GLY A 40 6.58 10.77 6.83
CA GLY A 40 5.83 9.63 6.34
C GLY A 40 6.65 8.35 6.30
N TYR A 41 6.04 7.29 5.81
CA TYR A 41 6.67 6.00 5.65
C TYR A 41 6.38 5.45 4.26
N ASP A 42 7.44 5.14 3.52
CA ASP A 42 7.34 4.52 2.20
C ASP A 42 7.13 3.00 2.38
N ALA A 43 5.89 2.52 2.25
CA ALA A 43 5.55 1.09 2.32
C ALA A 43 5.96 0.34 1.04
N ARG A 44 6.09 -0.99 1.15
CA ARG A 44 6.42 -1.89 0.03
C ARG A 44 5.19 -2.67 -0.40
N VAL A 45 5.11 -2.99 -1.69
CA VAL A 45 4.14 -3.94 -2.23
C VAL A 45 4.61 -5.37 -2.01
N SER A 46 3.70 -6.28 -1.65
CA SER A 46 3.97 -7.70 -1.52
C SER A 46 4.13 -8.37 -2.90
N ASN A 47 4.44 -9.66 -2.89
CA ASN A 47 4.60 -10.47 -4.10
C ASN A 47 3.29 -11.15 -4.55
N GLU A 48 2.15 -10.81 -3.95
CA GLU A 48 0.84 -11.38 -4.25
C GLU A 48 -0.08 -10.32 -4.88
N PHE A 49 -0.54 -10.59 -6.10
CA PHE A 49 -1.32 -9.67 -6.90
C PHE A 49 -2.63 -10.32 -7.36
N LYS A 50 -3.70 -9.53 -7.43
CA LYS A 50 -4.95 -9.88 -8.10
C LYS A 50 -5.19 -8.90 -9.24
N ILE A 51 -5.01 -9.37 -10.47
CA ILE A 51 -5.13 -8.52 -11.68
C ILE A 51 -6.56 -8.62 -12.19
N PHE A 52 -7.22 -7.49 -12.42
CA PHE A 52 -8.58 -7.47 -12.95
C PHE A 52 -8.63 -8.03 -14.37
N THR A 53 -9.68 -8.82 -14.66
CA THR A 53 -9.95 -9.42 -15.97
C THR A 53 -11.43 -9.26 -16.35
N ASP A 54 -11.67 -8.95 -17.61
CA ASP A 54 -12.99 -8.78 -18.22
C ASP A 54 -13.42 -9.98 -19.08
N VAL A 55 -12.63 -11.07 -19.08
CA VAL A 55 -12.87 -12.28 -19.89
C VAL A 55 -14.30 -12.82 -19.77
N ASP A 56 -14.87 -12.81 -18.56
CA ASP A 56 -16.23 -13.33 -18.33
C ASP A 56 -17.34 -12.28 -18.55
N SER A 57 -16.99 -11.05 -18.94
CA SER A 57 -17.92 -9.92 -19.11
C SER A 57 -18.86 -9.71 -17.91
N ALA A 58 -18.40 -10.06 -16.71
CA ALA A 58 -19.18 -9.98 -15.50
C ALA A 58 -19.39 -8.52 -15.08
N VAL A 59 -20.60 -8.21 -14.61
CA VAL A 59 -20.89 -6.92 -13.96
C VAL A 59 -20.16 -6.87 -12.62
N VAL A 60 -19.38 -5.81 -12.40
CA VAL A 60 -18.69 -5.58 -11.12
C VAL A 60 -19.67 -4.99 -10.11
N ASP A 61 -20.01 -5.75 -9.08
CA ASP A 61 -20.82 -5.29 -7.94
C ASP A 61 -19.94 -5.12 -6.69
N PRO A 62 -19.70 -3.88 -6.22
CA PRO A 62 -18.92 -3.64 -5.00
C PRO A 62 -19.50 -4.28 -3.74
N LYS A 63 -20.80 -4.60 -3.69
CA LYS A 63 -21.43 -5.29 -2.55
C LYS A 63 -21.26 -6.81 -2.62
N ASN A 64 -20.94 -7.36 -3.78
CA ASN A 64 -20.77 -8.79 -4.01
C ASN A 64 -19.49 -9.05 -4.80
N PHE A 65 -18.36 -9.02 -4.10
CA PHE A 65 -17.03 -9.17 -4.71
C PHE A 65 -16.88 -10.53 -5.41
N ASN A 66 -16.81 -10.50 -6.75
CA ASN A 66 -16.67 -11.71 -7.56
C ASN A 66 -15.19 -12.06 -7.77
N ASN A 67 -14.78 -13.23 -7.28
CA ASN A 67 -13.41 -13.72 -7.45
C ASN A 67 -13.06 -14.02 -8.92
N ASN A 68 -14.04 -14.29 -9.79
CA ASN A 68 -13.78 -14.59 -11.20
C ASN A 68 -13.34 -13.35 -12.00
N SER A 69 -13.61 -12.14 -11.49
CA SER A 69 -13.14 -10.89 -12.10
C SER A 69 -11.64 -10.63 -11.88
N PHE A 70 -10.92 -11.55 -11.24
CA PHE A 70 -9.49 -11.41 -10.94
C PHE A 70 -8.70 -12.67 -11.24
N VAL A 71 -7.50 -12.48 -11.78
CA VAL A 71 -6.47 -13.52 -11.89
C VAL A 71 -5.42 -13.29 -10.82
N SER A 72 -5.27 -14.27 -9.92
CA SER A 72 -4.20 -14.26 -8.92
C SER A 72 -2.85 -14.54 -9.57
N ARG A 73 -1.84 -13.73 -9.23
CA ARG A 73 -0.45 -13.88 -9.69
C ARG A 73 0.49 -13.64 -8.51
N SER A 74 1.44 -14.54 -8.34
CA SER A 74 2.51 -14.39 -7.36
C SER A 74 3.85 -14.23 -8.09
N GLY A 75 4.68 -13.27 -7.68
CA GLY A 75 5.95 -13.01 -8.35
C GLY A 75 6.66 -11.74 -7.89
N ASN A 76 7.88 -11.54 -8.39
CA ASN A 76 8.70 -10.36 -8.07
C ASN A 76 8.28 -9.09 -8.84
N GLU A 77 7.43 -9.26 -9.85
CA GLU A 77 6.89 -8.18 -10.67
C GLU A 77 5.43 -8.49 -11.05
N CYS A 78 4.66 -7.43 -11.31
CA CYS A 78 3.29 -7.52 -11.78
C CYS A 78 3.13 -6.62 -13.00
N ILE A 79 2.68 -7.21 -14.11
CA ILE A 79 2.34 -6.46 -15.32
C ILE A 79 0.85 -6.13 -15.25
N ILE A 80 0.53 -4.85 -15.09
CA ILE A 80 -0.85 -4.36 -15.11
C ILE A 80 -1.23 -4.11 -16.57
N PRO A 81 -2.29 -4.76 -17.11
CA PRO A 81 -2.74 -4.51 -18.47
C PRO A 81 -3.11 -3.04 -18.69
N PRO A 82 -2.93 -2.50 -19.91
CA PRO A 82 -3.36 -1.15 -20.24
C PRO A 82 -4.83 -0.94 -19.86
N ASN A 83 -5.13 0.23 -19.27
CA ASN A 83 -6.48 0.61 -18.88
C ASN A 83 -7.17 -0.33 -17.87
N SER A 84 -6.41 -1.18 -17.17
CA SER A 84 -6.89 -2.08 -16.10
C SER A 84 -6.29 -1.68 -14.74
N PHE A 85 -6.53 -2.48 -13.71
CA PHE A 85 -5.97 -2.30 -12.37
C PHE A 85 -5.62 -3.64 -11.72
N ALA A 86 -4.84 -3.58 -10.65
CA ALA A 86 -4.51 -4.73 -9.82
C ALA A 86 -4.65 -4.37 -8.34
N LEU A 87 -5.01 -5.37 -7.53
CA LEU A 87 -4.94 -5.32 -6.08
C LEU A 87 -3.66 -6.00 -5.60
N ALA A 88 -3.07 -5.46 -4.55
CA ALA A 88 -1.94 -6.04 -3.85
C ALA A 88 -2.05 -5.66 -2.37
N SER A 89 -1.23 -6.27 -1.53
CA SER A 89 -1.08 -5.89 -0.13
C SER A 89 0.26 -5.20 0.11
N THR A 90 0.37 -4.49 1.23
CA THR A 90 1.68 -4.06 1.72
C THR A 90 2.46 -5.24 2.29
N VAL A 91 3.80 -5.14 2.29
CA VAL A 91 4.66 -6.04 3.08
C VAL A 91 4.53 -5.72 4.56
N GLU A 92 4.38 -4.43 4.88
CA GLU A 92 4.14 -3.96 6.24
C GLU A 92 2.70 -4.22 6.67
N TYR A 93 2.56 -4.78 7.86
CA TYR A 93 1.37 -4.77 8.69
C TYR A 93 1.36 -3.49 9.51
N PHE A 94 0.21 -2.83 9.58
CA PHE A 94 0.02 -1.59 10.33
C PHE A 94 -0.93 -1.82 11.49
N LYS A 95 -0.65 -1.17 12.62
CA LYS A 95 -1.52 -1.08 13.79
C LYS A 95 -1.73 0.38 14.13
N ILE A 96 -2.80 0.97 13.60
CA ILE A 96 -3.02 2.42 13.66
C ILE A 96 -3.56 2.81 15.05
N PRO A 97 -2.92 3.75 15.76
CA PRO A 97 -3.42 4.24 17.04
C PRO A 97 -4.82 4.86 16.93
N LYS A 98 -5.57 4.84 18.03
CA LYS A 98 -6.98 5.32 18.09
C LYS A 98 -7.17 6.82 17.89
N ASP A 99 -6.09 7.59 17.87
CA ASP A 99 -6.05 9.03 17.70
C ASP A 99 -5.38 9.46 16.38
N ILE A 100 -5.17 8.52 15.45
CA ILE A 100 -4.40 8.72 14.23
C ILE A 100 -5.21 8.30 13.00
N LEU A 101 -5.20 9.16 11.98
CA LEU A 101 -5.69 8.88 10.64
C LEU A 101 -4.50 8.85 9.67
N VAL A 102 -4.39 7.83 8.83
CA VAL A 102 -3.31 7.72 7.85
C VAL A 102 -3.83 7.96 6.44
N ILE A 103 -3.13 8.79 5.67
CA ILE A 103 -3.39 9.02 4.25
C ILE A 103 -2.27 8.36 3.45
N CYS A 104 -2.63 7.61 2.41
CA CYS A 104 -1.69 6.97 1.49
C CYS A 104 -1.62 7.74 0.17
N LEU A 105 -0.41 7.97 -0.34
CA LEU A 105 -0.17 8.65 -1.61
C LEU A 105 0.81 7.84 -2.45
N GLY A 106 0.60 7.84 -3.77
CA GLY A 106 1.49 7.18 -4.72
C GLY A 106 2.85 7.89 -4.83
N LYS A 107 3.91 7.11 -5.11
CA LYS A 107 5.24 7.66 -5.40
C LYS A 107 5.30 8.25 -6.80
N SER A 108 6.09 9.32 -6.96
CA SER A 108 6.27 9.99 -8.25
C SER A 108 6.75 9.05 -9.38
N THR A 109 7.52 8.01 -9.05
CA THR A 109 8.00 7.02 -10.02
C THR A 109 6.85 6.30 -10.71
N TYR A 110 5.81 5.92 -9.96
CA TYR A 110 4.62 5.28 -10.51
C TYR A 110 3.68 6.31 -11.16
N ALA A 111 3.47 7.45 -10.50
CA ALA A 111 2.56 8.49 -11.00
C ALA A 111 2.98 9.03 -12.37
N ARG A 112 4.28 9.22 -12.63
CA ARG A 112 4.80 9.66 -13.94
C ARG A 112 4.58 8.64 -15.06
N CYS A 113 4.32 7.39 -14.73
CA CYS A 113 3.99 6.33 -15.68
C CYS A 113 2.48 6.09 -15.79
N GLY A 114 1.64 6.97 -15.23
CA GLY A 114 0.18 6.84 -15.27
C GLY A 114 -0.40 5.83 -14.27
N ILE A 115 0.40 5.35 -13.31
CA ILE A 115 -0.07 4.41 -12.28
C ILE A 115 -0.58 5.20 -11.07
N ILE A 116 -1.88 5.08 -10.81
CA ILE A 116 -2.57 5.74 -9.68
C ILE A 116 -2.69 4.74 -8.53
N VAL A 117 -2.11 5.10 -7.38
CA VAL A 117 -2.30 4.35 -6.13
C VAL A 117 -3.56 4.88 -5.45
N ASN A 118 -4.63 4.09 -5.48
CA ASN A 118 -5.93 4.47 -4.94
C ASN A 118 -6.22 3.71 -3.64
N VAL A 119 -5.83 4.29 -2.51
CA VAL A 119 -5.96 3.68 -1.17
C VAL A 119 -6.76 4.65 -0.30
N THR A 120 -7.81 4.13 0.34
CA THR A 120 -8.63 4.90 1.29
C THR A 120 -7.84 5.17 2.58
N PRO A 121 -8.19 6.21 3.35
CA PRO A 121 -7.56 6.45 4.64
C PRO A 121 -7.62 5.22 5.56
N LEU A 122 -6.56 5.01 6.35
CA LEU A 122 -6.57 4.00 7.42
C LEU A 122 -7.12 4.67 8.68
N GLU A 123 -8.26 4.16 9.14
CA GLU A 123 -9.01 4.71 10.26
C GLU A 123 -8.30 4.52 11.61
N PRO A 124 -8.60 5.35 12.63
CA PRO A 124 -8.06 5.15 13.95
C PRO A 124 -8.45 3.79 14.54
N GLY A 125 -7.46 3.02 15.00
CA GLY A 125 -7.65 1.66 15.49
C GLY A 125 -7.69 0.57 14.42
N TRP A 126 -7.48 0.91 13.14
CA TRP A 126 -7.37 -0.07 12.07
C TRP A 126 -6.10 -0.92 12.20
N GLU A 127 -6.20 -2.23 11.95
CA GLU A 127 -5.06 -3.14 11.86
C GLU A 127 -5.15 -4.02 10.61
N GLY A 128 -4.05 -4.15 9.86
CA GLY A 128 -4.01 -4.89 8.60
C GLY A 128 -2.67 -4.84 7.88
#